data_AF-A0A2N6EDL0-F1
#
_entry.id   AF-A0A2N6EDL0-F1
#
_cell.length_a   1.000
_cell.length_b   1.000
_cell.length_c   1.000
_cell.angle_alpha   90.00
_cell.angle_beta   90.00
_cell.angle_gamma   90.00
#
_symmetry.space_group_name_H-M   'P 1'
#
loop_
_entity.id
_entity.type
_entity.pdbx_description
1 polymer ?
#
loop_
_entity_poly.entity_id
_entity_poly.type
_entity_poly.pdbx_seq_one_letter_code
_entity_poly.pdbx_strand_id
1 'polypeptide(L)'
;MRNWRKKAILLAALLLLLPLWACVQSQGMGVSSQAGPSVAELRGAPASYVGQTVLVSGLFKGWKGACLSTPPVSRSDWMLEDGTGCIYVHAPLPAGSDPLKPQGEAVSLRAVVRQDRRGAPYLEGVEP
;
A
#
# COMPACT_ATOMS: atom_id res chain seq x y z
N MET A 1 44.88 -1.73 -63.57
CA MET A 1 43.39 -1.85 -63.54
C MET A 1 42.96 -3.29 -63.30
N ARG A 2 42.93 -3.71 -62.03
CA ARG A 2 42.34 -4.98 -61.54
C ARG A 2 42.72 -4.98 -60.06
N ASN A 3 41.79 -4.81 -59.12
CA ASN A 3 41.47 -5.86 -58.13
C ASN A 3 40.32 -5.40 -57.20
N TRP A 4 39.33 -4.65 -57.72
CA TRP A 4 38.17 -4.15 -56.95
C TRP A 4 37.23 -5.24 -56.40
N ARG A 5 37.47 -6.51 -56.73
CA ARG A 5 36.60 -7.64 -56.38
C ARG A 5 36.62 -8.08 -54.91
N LYS A 6 37.46 -7.50 -54.05
CA LYS A 6 37.59 -7.97 -52.65
C LYS A 6 36.91 -7.10 -51.60
N LYS A 7 36.37 -5.92 -51.96
CA LYS A 7 35.86 -4.96 -50.96
C LYS A 7 34.34 -4.90 -50.83
N ALA A 8 33.58 -5.52 -51.72
CA ALA A 8 32.11 -5.42 -51.71
C ALA A 8 31.39 -6.61 -51.07
N ILE A 9 32.10 -7.51 -50.37
CA ILE A 9 31.47 -8.61 -49.60
C ILE A 9 31.34 -8.24 -48.11
N LEU A 10 31.90 -7.12 -47.67
CA LEU A 10 31.87 -6.66 -46.28
C LEU A 10 30.68 -5.74 -45.93
N LEU A 11 29.63 -5.70 -46.76
CA LEU A 11 28.44 -4.85 -46.53
C LEU A 11 27.13 -5.63 -46.32
N ALA A 12 27.15 -6.96 -46.32
CA ALA A 12 25.94 -7.78 -46.24
C ALA A 12 25.82 -8.66 -44.97
N ALA A 13 26.72 -8.49 -43.99
CA ALA A 13 26.78 -9.36 -42.80
C ALA A 13 26.77 -8.60 -41.47
N LEU A 14 26.08 -7.46 -41.41
CA LEU A 14 25.88 -6.69 -40.18
C LEU A 14 24.39 -6.36 -39.96
N LEU A 15 23.53 -7.36 -40.19
CA LEU A 15 22.07 -7.25 -40.06
C LEU A 15 21.43 -8.51 -39.43
N LEU A 16 22.22 -9.33 -38.71
CA LEU A 16 21.77 -10.62 -38.18
C LEU A 16 22.17 -10.92 -36.72
N LEU A 17 22.39 -9.90 -35.88
CA LEU A 17 22.66 -10.12 -34.44
C LEU A 17 22.09 -9.00 -33.56
N LEU A 18 20.77 -8.80 -33.58
CA LEU A 18 20.08 -8.20 -32.44
C LEU A 18 19.09 -9.23 -31.87
N PRO A 19 19.29 -9.70 -30.63
CA PRO A 19 18.61 -10.87 -30.10
C PRO A 19 17.11 -10.64 -29.95
N LEU A 20 16.36 -11.66 -30.38
CA LEU A 20 14.97 -11.97 -30.01
C LEU A 20 14.86 -12.10 -28.49
N TRP A 21 14.81 -10.99 -27.77
CA TRP A 21 14.56 -10.97 -26.33
C TRP A 21 13.56 -9.88 -25.95
N ALA A 22 12.50 -9.75 -26.76
CA ALA A 22 11.23 -9.29 -26.22
C ALA A 22 10.59 -10.48 -25.48
N CYS A 23 11.18 -10.88 -24.35
CA CYS A 23 10.38 -11.51 -23.32
C CYS A 23 9.50 -10.37 -22.79
N VAL A 24 8.37 -10.16 -23.46
CA VAL A 24 7.32 -9.26 -22.99
C VAL A 24 6.94 -9.83 -21.63
N GLN A 25 7.41 -9.19 -20.56
CA GLN A 25 6.96 -9.52 -19.23
C GLN A 25 5.57 -8.93 -19.12
N SER A 26 4.59 -9.69 -19.61
CA SER A 26 3.21 -9.58 -19.16
C SER A 26 3.25 -9.89 -17.67
N GLN A 27 3.44 -8.86 -16.86
CA GLN A 27 3.07 -8.92 -15.46
C GLN A 27 1.56 -9.16 -15.49
N GLY A 28 1.19 -10.44 -15.39
CA GLY A 28 -0.18 -10.84 -15.17
C GLY A 28 -0.68 -10.01 -14.00
N MET A 29 -1.78 -9.29 -14.23
CA MET A 29 -2.59 -8.72 -13.17
C MET A 29 -3.07 -9.90 -12.33
N GLY A 30 -2.25 -10.30 -11.37
CA GLY A 30 -2.67 -11.15 -10.28
C GLY A 30 -3.70 -10.32 -9.53
N VAL A 31 -4.97 -10.53 -9.83
CA VAL A 31 -6.04 -10.18 -8.91
C VAL A 31 -5.92 -11.18 -7.77
N SER A 32 -4.95 -10.95 -6.90
CA SER A 32 -4.92 -11.56 -5.60
C SER A 32 -6.23 -11.15 -4.93
N SER A 33 -7.02 -12.13 -4.53
CA SER A 33 -8.14 -11.94 -3.61
C SER A 33 -7.55 -11.55 -2.26
N GLN A 34 -6.97 -10.35 -2.17
CA GLN A 34 -6.02 -9.96 -1.14
C GLN A 34 -6.77 -9.21 -0.04
N ALA A 35 -6.76 -9.79 1.17
CA ALA A 35 -6.89 -9.00 2.38
C ALA A 35 -5.95 -7.79 2.27
N GLY A 36 -6.41 -6.60 2.65
CA GLY A 36 -5.58 -5.40 2.56
C GLY A 36 -4.39 -5.44 3.52
N PRO A 37 -3.54 -4.41 3.48
CA PRO A 37 -2.29 -4.39 4.24
C PRO A 37 -2.55 -4.46 5.75
N SER A 38 -1.63 -5.13 6.45
CA SER A 38 -1.55 -5.11 7.90
C SER A 38 -1.13 -3.73 8.43
N VAL A 39 -1.43 -3.46 9.70
CA VAL A 39 -1.00 -2.25 10.39
C VAL A 39 0.51 -2.14 10.44
N ALA A 40 1.23 -3.25 10.63
CA ALA A 40 2.68 -3.26 10.59
C ALA A 40 3.23 -2.87 9.21
N GLU A 41 2.64 -3.33 8.11
CA GLU A 41 3.04 -2.93 6.76
C GLU A 41 2.81 -1.44 6.49
N LEU A 42 1.63 -0.93 6.90
CA LEU A 42 1.31 0.49 6.79
C LEU A 42 2.32 1.36 7.56
N ARG A 43 2.74 0.91 8.75
CA ARG A 43 3.73 1.63 9.59
C ARG A 43 5.16 1.46 9.13
N GLY A 44 5.51 0.31 8.55
CA GLY A 44 6.86 -0.01 8.09
C GLY A 44 7.24 0.71 6.79
N ALA A 45 6.26 0.93 5.90
CA ALA A 45 6.49 1.58 4.61
C ALA A 45 5.35 2.56 4.26
N PRO A 46 5.08 3.59 5.09
CA PRO A 46 3.91 4.46 4.91
C PRO A 46 3.89 5.14 3.56
N ALA A 47 5.04 5.61 3.07
CA ALA A 47 5.16 6.29 1.78
C ALA A 47 4.66 5.44 0.58
N SER A 48 4.70 4.11 0.69
CA SER A 48 4.20 3.20 -0.35
C SER A 48 2.68 3.13 -0.39
N TYR A 49 1.97 3.64 0.62
CA TYR A 49 0.52 3.54 0.74
C TYR A 49 -0.19 4.90 0.81
N VAL A 50 0.52 5.98 1.15
CA VAL A 50 -0.09 7.32 1.27
C VAL A 50 -0.89 7.68 0.02
N GLY A 51 -2.12 8.15 0.23
CA GLY A 51 -3.07 8.52 -0.81
C GLY A 51 -3.83 7.34 -1.43
N GLN A 52 -3.45 6.09 -1.14
CA GLN A 52 -4.17 4.92 -1.61
C GLN A 52 -5.36 4.59 -0.71
N THR A 53 -6.42 4.08 -1.33
CA THR A 53 -7.56 3.49 -0.61
C THR A 53 -7.27 2.03 -0.32
N VAL A 54 -7.30 1.65 0.95
CA VAL A 54 -7.03 0.30 1.44
C VAL A 54 -8.24 -0.24 2.20
N LEU A 55 -8.36 -1.57 2.29
CA LEU A 55 -9.30 -2.25 3.17
C LEU A 55 -8.52 -2.81 4.36
N VAL A 56 -8.69 -2.23 5.55
CA VAL A 56 -7.98 -2.68 6.75
C VAL A 56 -8.97 -3.33 7.70
N SER A 57 -8.58 -4.47 8.27
CA SER A 57 -9.37 -5.19 9.26
C SER A 57 -8.60 -5.31 10.57
N GLY A 58 -9.30 -5.23 11.69
CA GLY A 58 -8.72 -5.36 13.02
C GLY A 58 -9.77 -5.28 14.12
N LEU A 59 -9.32 -5.04 15.34
CA LEU A 59 -10.16 -4.88 16.51
C LEU A 59 -10.25 -3.40 16.86
N PHE A 60 -11.47 -2.95 17.14
CA PHE A 60 -11.72 -1.63 17.71
C PHE A 60 -11.15 -1.55 19.12
N LYS A 61 -10.35 -0.51 19.37
CA LYS A 61 -9.73 -0.26 20.68
C LYS A 61 -10.12 1.09 21.28
N GLY A 62 -11.08 1.78 20.66
CA GLY A 62 -11.52 3.10 21.12
C GLY A 62 -10.35 4.05 21.32
N TRP A 63 -10.28 4.68 22.50
CA TRP A 63 -9.15 5.55 22.88
C TRP A 63 -8.17 4.89 23.85
N LYS A 64 -8.19 3.55 23.96
CA LYS A 64 -7.43 2.77 24.95
C LYS A 64 -6.54 1.69 24.33
N GLY A 65 -6.25 1.79 23.04
CA GLY A 65 -5.32 0.90 22.35
C GLY A 65 -3.85 1.21 22.63
N ALA A 66 -2.96 0.49 21.96
CA ALA A 66 -1.51 0.53 22.15
C ALA A 66 -0.81 1.68 21.39
N CYS A 67 -1.55 2.57 20.73
CA CYS A 67 -0.97 3.72 20.04
C CYS A 67 -0.44 4.72 21.08
N LEU A 68 0.87 4.98 21.05
CA LEU A 68 1.55 5.79 22.08
C LEU A 68 1.61 7.29 21.75
N SER A 69 1.37 7.67 20.49
CA SER A 69 1.37 9.07 20.07
C SER A 69 0.03 9.74 20.32
N THR A 70 -0.03 11.06 20.20
CA THR A 70 -1.28 11.81 20.21
C THR A 70 -2.11 11.52 18.94
N PRO A 71 -3.44 11.53 19.02
CA PRO A 71 -4.32 11.49 17.84
C PRO A 71 -3.92 12.52 16.77
N PRO A 72 -3.82 12.13 15.48
CA PRO A 72 -3.23 12.96 14.44
C PRO A 72 -4.14 14.07 13.90
N VAL A 73 -5.46 13.86 13.88
CA VAL A 73 -6.43 14.79 13.29
C VAL A 73 -7.32 15.42 14.36
N SER A 74 -7.89 14.61 15.25
CA SER A 74 -8.80 15.08 16.29
C SER A 74 -8.71 14.25 17.56
N ARG A 75 -9.18 14.80 18.69
CA ARG A 75 -9.31 14.03 19.95
C ARG A 75 -10.28 12.84 19.85
N SER A 76 -11.04 12.75 18.77
CA SER A 76 -12.02 11.69 18.53
C SER A 76 -11.45 10.56 17.67
N ASP A 77 -10.23 10.69 17.14
CA ASP A 77 -9.60 9.60 16.39
C ASP A 77 -9.44 8.39 17.30
N TRP A 78 -9.87 7.24 16.81
CA TRP A 78 -9.89 5.99 17.56
C TRP A 78 -8.82 5.04 17.04
N MET A 79 -8.53 4.01 17.81
CA MET A 79 -7.42 3.09 17.57
C MET A 79 -7.93 1.77 17.01
N LEU A 80 -7.23 1.26 15.99
CA LEU A 80 -7.42 -0.07 15.44
C LEU A 80 -6.16 -0.91 15.64
N GLU A 81 -6.33 -2.15 16.08
CA GLU A 81 -5.25 -3.12 16.23
C GLU A 81 -5.57 -4.42 15.49
N ASP A 82 -4.65 -4.90 14.65
CA ASP A 82 -4.80 -6.16 13.89
C ASP A 82 -3.92 -7.30 14.42
N GLY A 83 -3.31 -7.11 15.60
CA GLY A 83 -2.31 -8.00 16.19
C GLY A 83 -0.87 -7.75 15.73
N THR A 84 -0.66 -7.00 14.64
CA THR A 84 0.67 -6.62 14.14
C THR A 84 1.07 -5.21 14.59
N GLY A 85 0.10 -4.37 14.95
CA GLY A 85 0.35 -3.06 15.54
C GLY A 85 -0.92 -2.29 15.86
N CYS A 86 -0.75 -1.01 16.22
CA CYS A 86 -1.83 -0.05 16.41
C CYS A 86 -1.71 1.08 15.39
N ILE A 87 -2.84 1.52 14.84
CA ILE A 87 -2.94 2.70 13.97
C ILE A 87 -4.15 3.56 14.38
N TYR A 88 -4.02 4.87 14.22
CA TYR A 88 -5.12 5.80 14.41
C TYR A 88 -6.07 5.80 13.20
N VAL A 89 -7.35 5.96 13.48
CA VAL A 89 -8.42 6.07 12.50
C VAL A 89 -9.21 7.36 12.75
N HIS A 90 -9.25 8.20 11.72
CA HIS A 90 -10.12 9.37 11.63
C HIS A 90 -11.36 9.00 10.81
N ALA A 91 -12.39 8.51 11.48
CA ALA A 91 -13.66 8.10 10.87
C ALA A 91 -14.76 8.08 11.94
N PRO A 92 -16.06 8.01 11.56
CA PRO A 92 -17.12 7.68 12.50
C PRO A 92 -16.82 6.42 13.30
N LEU A 93 -17.33 6.37 14.53
CA LEU A 93 -17.21 5.18 15.36
C LEU A 93 -17.99 4.01 14.73
N PRO A 94 -17.48 2.77 14.82
CA PRO A 94 -18.25 1.59 14.45
C PRO A 94 -19.61 1.57 15.16
N ALA A 95 -20.65 1.12 14.45
CA ALA A 95 -22.01 1.10 14.98
C ALA A 95 -22.09 0.28 16.27
N GLY A 96 -22.67 0.87 17.32
CA GLY A 96 -22.84 0.22 18.62
C GLY A 96 -21.56 0.11 19.47
N SER A 97 -20.44 0.69 19.03
CA SER A 97 -19.19 0.70 19.83
C SER A 97 -19.16 1.84 20.84
N ASP A 98 -18.51 1.60 22.00
CA ASP A 98 -18.19 2.61 23.01
C ASP A 98 -16.67 2.84 23.04
N PRO A 99 -16.15 4.02 22.65
CA PRO A 99 -14.70 4.27 22.63
C PRO A 99 -14.07 4.32 24.03
N LEU A 100 -14.86 4.50 25.09
CA LEU A 100 -14.40 4.43 26.48
C LEU A 100 -14.40 3.00 27.01
N LYS A 101 -15.20 2.10 26.43
CA LYS A 101 -15.34 0.69 26.83
C LYS A 101 -15.31 -0.24 25.61
N PRO A 102 -14.21 -0.23 24.83
CA PRO A 102 -14.09 -1.09 23.66
C PRO A 102 -14.14 -2.56 24.11
N GLN A 103 -14.91 -3.39 23.41
CA GLN A 103 -15.02 -4.81 23.69
C GLN A 103 -14.13 -5.65 22.77
N GLY A 104 -13.34 -5.00 21.90
CA GLY A 104 -12.54 -5.69 20.88
C GLY A 104 -13.39 -6.12 19.70
N GLU A 105 -14.38 -5.30 19.34
CA GLU A 105 -15.27 -5.51 18.22
C GLU A 105 -14.46 -5.60 16.93
N ALA A 106 -14.72 -6.62 16.11
CA ALA A 106 -14.07 -6.73 14.81
C ALA A 106 -14.59 -5.63 13.87
N VAL A 107 -13.66 -4.89 13.27
CA VAL A 107 -13.93 -3.82 12.32
C VAL A 107 -13.19 -4.09 11.03
N SER A 108 -13.87 -3.90 9.91
CA SER A 108 -13.25 -3.79 8.60
C SER A 108 -13.67 -2.45 8.01
N LEU A 109 -12.70 -1.62 7.62
CA LEU A 109 -12.98 -0.30 7.04
C LEU A 109 -12.20 -0.09 5.75
N ARG A 110 -12.87 0.57 4.81
CA ARG A 110 -12.21 1.19 3.65
C ARG A 110 -11.71 2.57 4.08
N ALA A 111 -10.44 2.87 3.84
CA ALA A 111 -9.83 4.12 4.25
C ALA A 111 -8.74 4.58 3.30
N VAL A 112 -8.51 5.88 3.23
CA VAL A 112 -7.32 6.46 2.59
C VAL A 112 -6.18 6.51 3.61
N VAL A 113 -5.01 6.03 3.24
CA VAL A 113 -3.81 6.16 4.09
C VAL A 113 -3.30 7.60 4.00
N ARG A 114 -3.16 8.26 5.14
CA ARG A 114 -2.62 9.61 5.28
C ARG A 114 -1.40 9.59 6.20
N GLN A 115 -0.70 10.71 6.26
CA GLN A 115 0.39 10.94 7.22
C GLN A 115 0.13 12.18 8.04
N ASP A 116 0.51 12.12 9.31
CA ASP A 116 0.56 13.31 10.17
C ASP A 116 1.81 14.16 9.84
N ARG A 117 1.97 15.27 10.57
CA ARG A 117 3.12 16.19 10.39
C ARG A 117 4.48 15.55 10.75
N ARG A 118 4.49 14.41 11.44
CA ARG A 118 5.68 13.65 11.83
C ARG A 118 5.95 12.48 10.88
N GLY A 119 5.12 12.30 9.84
CA GLY A 119 5.22 11.19 8.89
C GLY A 119 4.63 9.87 9.39
N ALA A 120 3.97 9.84 10.55
CA ALA A 120 3.29 8.64 11.04
C ALA A 120 1.99 8.42 10.25
N PRO A 121 1.73 7.20 9.76
CA PRO A 121 0.51 6.93 9.01
C PRO A 121 -0.72 6.89 9.92
N TYR A 122 -1.85 7.30 9.37
CA TYR A 122 -3.18 7.09 9.95
C TYR A 122 -4.19 6.79 8.84
N LEU A 123 -5.35 6.26 9.23
CA LEU A 123 -6.43 5.91 8.31
C LEU A 123 -7.50 7.00 8.34
N GLU A 124 -7.81 7.57 7.18
CA GLU A 124 -8.97 8.47 7.00
C GLU A 124 -10.10 7.65 6.39
N GLY A 125 -11.20 7.45 7.13
CA GLY A 125 -12.34 6.67 6.65
C GLY A 125 -12.96 7.31 5.42
N VAL A 126 -13.33 6.49 4.43
CA VAL A 126 -14.17 6.95 3.31
C VAL A 126 -15.61 6.54 3.61
N GLU A 127 -16.55 7.45 3.40
CA GLU A 127 -17.96 7.06 3.41
C GLU A 127 -18.19 5.98 2.33
N PRO A 128 -18.98 4.94 2.63
CA PRO A 128 -19.33 3.92 1.65
C PRO A 128 -20.19 4.46 0.51
#